data_AF-A0A962DBD2-F1
#
_entry.id   AF-A0A962DBD2-F1
#
_cell.length_a   1.000
_cell.length_b   1.000
_cell.length_c   1.000
_cell.angle_alpha   90.00
_cell.angle_beta   90.00
_cell.angle_gamma   90.00
#
_symmetry.space_group_name_H-M   'P 1'
#
loop_
_entity.id
_entity.type
_entity.pdbx_description
1 polymer ?
#
loop_
_entity_poly.entity_id
_entity_poly.type
_entity_poly.pdbx_seq_one_letter_code
_entity_poly.pdbx_strand_id
1 'polypeptide(L)'
;MRYLPLSKNARGEMLRTIGVKSVDALYKDVPEQAFIKGTANLPSHKGELEVERIMSSYANENRAAPDGPFFLGAGTYFHHVPASVDYIIQRSEFLTAYTPYQPEIAQGTLQVIFEYQTMIARLTGQDVANASMYCGSTALAEAALMAMRVTKRSKVVIGAPLHPQYREVLGSYLGNFEGSALSEGEPDEQTACVIVQSPDFFGTPHKYDKWRKKCDETGALLVVLITEIVSLGLLPSPAQADIVCGEAQSIGLPMGFGGPHLGFFACREKYLRQMPGRLCGMTKDADGRRGYVLTLSTREQHIRRDK
;
A
#
# COMPACT_ATOMS: atom_id res chain seq x y z
N MET A 1 21.52 22.24 -2.04
CA MET A 1 21.22 22.10 -0.59
C MET A 1 22.39 21.38 0.14
N ARG A 2 22.79 21.75 1.36
CA ARG A 2 23.81 20.97 2.12
C ARG A 2 23.13 19.79 2.82
N TYR A 3 23.41 18.57 2.37
CA TYR A 3 22.87 17.35 2.98
C TYR A 3 23.36 17.13 4.42
N LEU A 4 24.64 17.43 4.68
CA LEU A 4 25.22 17.32 6.02
C LEU A 4 25.07 18.65 6.75
N PRO A 5 24.27 18.73 7.84
CA PRO A 5 24.01 19.99 8.53
C PRO A 5 25.20 20.43 9.40
N LEU A 6 26.04 19.48 9.83
CA LEU A 6 27.15 19.73 10.75
C LEU A 6 28.37 20.33 10.04
N SER A 7 28.79 21.51 10.50
CA SER A 7 30.02 22.17 10.06
C SER A 7 31.28 21.42 10.53
N LYS A 8 32.44 21.75 9.94
CA LYS A 8 33.74 21.23 10.39
C LYS A 8 34.01 21.55 11.87
N ASN A 9 33.61 22.75 12.32
CA ASN A 9 33.80 23.17 13.71
C ASN A 9 32.93 22.35 14.67
N ALA A 10 31.65 22.17 14.35
CA ALA A 10 30.73 21.36 15.15
C ALA A 10 31.23 19.90 15.28
N ARG A 11 31.68 19.31 14.17
CA ARG A 11 32.29 17.97 14.20
C ARG A 11 33.54 17.93 15.08
N GLY A 12 34.42 18.92 14.98
CA GLY A 12 35.62 19.00 15.81
C GLY A 12 35.32 19.11 17.30
N GLU A 13 34.28 19.86 17.67
CA GLU A 13 33.79 19.95 19.04
C GLU A 13 33.23 18.62 19.53
N MET A 14 32.37 17.97 18.76
CA MET A 14 31.82 16.65 19.09
C MET A 14 32.93 15.61 19.31
N LEU A 15 33.94 15.57 18.43
CA LEU A 15 35.09 14.65 18.54
C LEU A 15 35.89 14.91 19.83
N ARG A 16 36.13 16.18 20.19
CA ARG A 16 36.80 16.54 21.45
C ARG A 16 35.99 16.12 22.66
N THR A 17 34.68 16.35 22.66
CA THR A 17 33.77 16.00 23.76
C THR A 17 33.78 14.51 24.07
N ILE A 18 33.81 13.66 23.04
CA ILE A 18 33.86 12.20 23.20
C ILE A 18 35.28 11.64 23.28
N GLY A 19 36.31 12.49 23.22
CA GLY A 19 37.72 12.11 23.40
C GLY A 19 38.36 11.33 22.25
N VAL A 20 37.83 11.41 21.02
CA VAL A 20 38.38 10.70 19.85
C VAL A 20 39.02 11.67 18.85
N LYS A 21 40.01 11.18 18.09
CA LYS A 21 40.84 12.02 17.22
C LYS A 21 40.30 12.16 15.78
N SER A 22 39.45 11.23 15.34
CA SER A 22 38.92 11.20 13.98
C SER A 22 37.55 10.53 13.94
N VAL A 23 36.83 10.71 12.82
CA VAL A 23 35.58 9.98 12.55
C VAL A 23 35.84 8.48 12.45
N ASP A 24 36.97 8.07 11.87
CA ASP A 24 37.33 6.65 11.74
C ASP A 24 37.45 5.94 13.09
N ALA A 25 37.88 6.65 14.14
CA ALA A 25 37.95 6.11 15.50
C ALA A 25 36.57 5.72 16.08
N LEU A 26 35.46 6.22 15.51
CA LEU A 26 34.10 5.84 15.89
C LEU A 26 33.72 4.43 15.40
N TYR A 27 34.46 3.89 14.44
CA TYR A 27 34.17 2.61 13.80
C TYR A 27 35.08 1.48 14.31
N LYS A 28 35.74 1.64 15.47
CA LYS A 28 36.67 0.64 16.03
C LYS A 28 36.06 -0.75 16.25
N ASP A 29 34.74 -0.82 16.42
CA ASP A 29 34.00 -2.06 16.68
C ASP A 29 33.58 -2.76 15.37
N VAL A 30 33.79 -2.12 14.21
CA VAL A 30 33.59 -2.74 12.90
C VAL A 30 34.83 -3.59 12.58
N PRO A 31 34.67 -4.88 12.28
CA PRO A 31 35.81 -5.74 11.93
C PRO A 31 36.55 -5.23 10.69
N GLU A 32 37.88 -5.27 10.69
CA GLU A 32 38.71 -4.73 9.61
C GLU A 32 38.34 -5.30 8.23
N GLN A 33 38.02 -6.61 8.19
CA GLN A 33 37.60 -7.30 6.97
C GLN A 33 36.28 -6.81 6.38
N ALA A 34 35.46 -6.08 7.14
CA ALA A 34 34.21 -5.50 6.66
C ALA A 34 34.40 -4.15 5.95
N PHE A 35 35.56 -3.51 6.10
CA PHE A 35 35.84 -2.26 5.40
C PHE A 35 36.18 -2.53 3.93
N ILE A 36 35.60 -1.71 3.05
CA ILE A 36 36.07 -1.63 1.67
C ILE A 36 37.43 -0.92 1.63
N LYS A 37 38.33 -1.37 0.78
CA LYS A 37 39.60 -0.67 0.55
C LYS A 37 39.34 0.50 -0.40
N GLY A 38 39.64 1.72 0.07
CA GLY A 38 39.44 2.94 -0.71
C GLY A 38 37.98 3.40 -0.75
N THR A 39 37.64 4.16 -1.78
CA THR A 39 36.26 4.63 -2.00
C THR A 39 35.45 3.61 -2.78
N ALA A 40 34.12 3.64 -2.62
CA ALA A 40 33.24 2.91 -3.52
C ALA A 40 33.53 3.28 -4.99
N ASN A 41 33.42 2.32 -5.91
CA ASN A 41 33.60 2.54 -7.34
C ASN A 41 32.38 3.28 -7.92
N LEU A 42 32.29 4.57 -7.61
CA LEU A 42 31.21 5.47 -8.02
C LEU A 42 31.80 6.74 -8.64
N PRO A 43 31.10 7.39 -9.58
CA PRO A 43 31.49 8.71 -10.07
C PRO A 43 31.63 9.72 -8.92
N SER A 44 32.50 10.70 -9.10
CA SER A 44 32.59 11.82 -8.16
C SER A 44 31.28 12.62 -8.12
N HIS A 45 31.08 13.35 -7.02
CA HIS A 45 29.93 14.23 -6.84
C HIS A 45 29.78 15.25 -7.98
N LYS A 46 28.53 15.65 -8.21
CA LYS A 46 28.15 16.70 -9.17
C LYS A 46 27.43 17.82 -8.44
N GLY A 47 27.46 19.02 -9.02
CA GLY A 47 26.68 20.14 -8.50
C GLY A 47 25.17 19.89 -8.68
N GLU A 48 24.33 20.53 -7.86
CA GLU A 48 22.86 20.39 -7.92
C GLU A 48 22.31 20.68 -9.33
N LEU A 49 22.72 21.79 -9.94
CA LEU A 49 22.35 22.17 -11.30
C LEU A 49 22.83 21.16 -12.36
N GLU A 50 23.97 20.51 -12.14
CA GLU A 50 24.48 19.50 -13.06
C GLU A 50 23.66 18.21 -12.96
N VAL A 51 23.30 17.80 -11.74
CA VAL A 51 22.41 16.66 -11.49
C VAL A 51 21.05 16.92 -12.12
N GLU A 52 20.46 18.10 -11.93
CA GLU A 52 19.18 18.47 -12.55
C GLU A 52 19.23 18.35 -14.07
N ARG A 53 20.26 18.90 -14.71
CA ARG A 53 20.43 18.81 -16.18
C ARG A 53 20.52 17.37 -16.68
N ILE A 54 21.28 16.53 -15.97
CA ILE A 54 21.45 15.12 -16.32
C ILE A 54 20.12 14.35 -16.16
N MET A 55 19.43 14.56 -15.04
CA MET A 55 18.15 13.89 -14.79
C MET A 55 17.08 14.36 -15.78
N SER A 56 17.05 15.66 -16.11
CA SER A 56 16.16 16.19 -17.14
C SER A 56 16.47 15.63 -18.52
N SER A 57 17.76 15.43 -18.88
CA SER A 57 18.09 14.83 -20.18
C SER A 57 17.56 13.41 -20.29
N TYR A 58 17.70 12.59 -19.23
CA TYR A 58 17.16 11.23 -19.21
C TYR A 58 15.63 11.22 -19.22
N ALA A 59 14.99 12.13 -18.47
CA ALA A 59 13.54 12.24 -18.46
C ALA A 59 12.98 12.56 -19.87
N ASN A 60 13.67 13.40 -20.64
CA ASN A 60 13.30 13.79 -22.00
C ASN A 60 13.50 12.69 -23.06
N GLU A 61 14.13 11.57 -22.72
CA GLU A 61 14.18 10.38 -23.58
C GLU A 61 12.86 9.57 -23.51
N ASN A 62 12.04 9.81 -22.48
CA ASN A 62 10.73 9.18 -22.35
C ASN A 62 9.67 9.92 -23.18
N ARG A 63 8.63 9.19 -23.59
CA ARG A 63 7.39 9.76 -24.10
C ARG A 63 6.34 9.71 -22.99
N ALA A 64 5.85 10.87 -22.56
CA ALA A 64 4.84 10.94 -21.52
C ALA A 64 3.46 10.55 -22.08
N ALA A 65 2.60 9.99 -21.23
CA ALA A 65 1.22 9.69 -21.60
C ALA A 65 0.41 10.86 -22.19
N PRO A 66 0.54 12.13 -21.72
CA PRO A 66 -0.16 13.25 -22.36
C PRO A 66 0.35 13.57 -23.78
N ASP A 67 1.49 13.03 -24.22
CA ASP A 67 2.07 13.31 -25.55
C ASP A 67 1.37 12.52 -26.68
N GLY A 68 0.26 11.86 -26.40
CA GLY A 68 -0.53 11.15 -27.41
C GLY A 68 -1.70 10.35 -26.83
N PRO A 69 -2.39 9.58 -27.68
CA PRO A 69 -3.43 8.67 -27.23
C PRO A 69 -2.87 7.62 -26.24
N PHE A 70 -3.42 7.56 -25.03
CA PHE A 70 -3.01 6.62 -23.99
C PHE A 70 -4.24 5.89 -23.41
N PHE A 71 -4.46 4.65 -23.86
CA PHE A 71 -5.64 3.84 -23.50
C PHE A 71 -5.27 2.40 -23.13
N LEU A 72 -4.07 2.17 -22.60
CA LEU A 72 -3.59 0.83 -22.26
C LEU A 72 -4.42 0.16 -21.15
N GLY A 73 -4.97 0.95 -20.21
CA GLY A 73 -5.76 0.44 -19.10
C GLY A 73 -4.93 -0.45 -18.17
N ALA A 74 -5.43 -1.66 -17.89
CA ALA A 74 -4.73 -2.64 -17.06
C ALA A 74 -4.33 -2.09 -15.67
N GLY A 75 -5.28 -1.50 -14.95
CA GLY A 75 -5.08 -1.05 -13.57
C GLY A 75 -4.25 0.23 -13.40
N THR A 76 -3.86 0.91 -14.47
CA THR A 76 -3.23 2.23 -14.39
C THR A 76 -3.82 3.14 -15.46
N TYR A 77 -4.42 4.25 -15.03
CA TYR A 77 -5.24 5.09 -15.90
C TYR A 77 -4.73 6.53 -15.89
N PHE A 78 -4.56 7.08 -17.08
CA PHE A 78 -4.27 8.50 -17.25
C PHE A 78 -5.50 9.32 -16.86
N HIS A 79 -5.33 10.23 -15.91
CA HIS A 79 -6.38 11.10 -15.41
C HIS A 79 -5.79 12.42 -14.93
N HIS A 80 -6.66 13.40 -14.69
CA HIS A 80 -6.25 14.70 -14.16
C HIS A 80 -5.91 14.61 -12.67
N VAL A 81 -4.66 14.92 -12.33
CA VAL A 81 -4.22 15.11 -10.94
C VAL A 81 -4.33 16.60 -10.60
N PRO A 82 -5.17 17.00 -9.62
CA PRO A 82 -5.30 18.41 -9.25
C PRO A 82 -3.97 18.98 -8.74
N ALA A 83 -3.61 20.19 -9.18
CA ALA A 83 -2.37 20.87 -8.74
C ALA A 83 -2.30 21.09 -7.21
N SER A 84 -3.44 21.09 -6.52
CA SER A 84 -3.50 21.10 -5.06
C SER A 84 -2.87 19.87 -4.42
N VAL A 85 -2.87 18.72 -5.09
CA VAL A 85 -2.23 17.48 -4.59
C VAL A 85 -0.73 17.71 -4.46
N ASP A 86 -0.06 18.13 -5.54
CA ASP A 86 1.38 18.42 -5.55
C ASP A 86 1.75 19.47 -4.50
N TYR A 87 0.95 20.52 -4.37
CA TYR A 87 1.16 21.54 -3.35
C TYR A 87 1.07 20.98 -1.93
N ILE A 88 0.06 20.15 -1.64
CA ILE A 88 -0.16 19.58 -0.30
C ILE A 88 0.97 18.61 0.06
N ILE A 89 1.32 17.69 -0.83
CA ILE A 89 2.31 16.64 -0.53
C ILE A 89 3.73 17.18 -0.40
N GLN A 90 4.01 18.38 -0.94
CA GLN A 90 5.31 19.06 -0.78
C GLN A 90 5.45 19.82 0.57
N ARG A 91 4.36 19.99 1.33
CA ARG A 91 4.43 20.59 2.66
C ARG A 91 5.19 19.66 3.61
N SER A 92 6.05 20.22 4.45
CA SER A 92 6.97 19.42 5.29
C SER A 92 6.25 18.45 6.22
N GLU A 93 5.10 18.83 6.77
CA GLU A 93 4.25 17.98 7.62
C GLU A 93 3.69 16.74 6.92
N PHE A 94 3.66 16.70 5.58
CA PHE A 94 3.32 15.51 4.80
C PHE A 94 4.56 14.83 4.23
N LEU A 95 5.55 15.61 3.77
CA LEU A 95 6.72 15.11 3.07
C LEU A 95 7.73 14.41 3.99
N THR A 96 7.89 14.89 5.23
CA THR A 96 8.95 14.43 6.14
C THR A 96 8.43 13.64 7.34
N ALA A 97 7.12 13.70 7.60
CA ALA A 97 6.50 12.92 8.67
C ALA A 97 6.59 11.41 8.39
N TYR A 98 6.70 10.62 9.46
CA TYR A 98 6.66 9.17 9.38
C TYR A 98 5.41 8.60 10.06
N THR A 99 5.38 7.29 10.28
CA THR A 99 4.26 6.60 10.91
C THR A 99 3.83 7.34 12.20
N PRO A 100 2.54 7.69 12.36
CA PRO A 100 2.07 8.53 13.46
C PRO A 100 1.95 7.75 14.79
N TYR A 101 3.08 7.29 15.31
CA TYR A 101 3.16 6.55 16.58
C TYR A 101 2.90 7.42 17.81
N GLN A 102 3.11 8.74 17.70
CA GLN A 102 2.86 9.72 18.76
C GLN A 102 1.59 10.50 18.40
N PRO A 103 0.39 10.00 18.76
CA PRO A 103 -0.86 10.55 18.28
C PRO A 103 -1.09 12.01 18.69
N GLU A 104 -0.58 12.43 19.84
CA GLU A 104 -0.76 13.77 20.42
C GLU A 104 -0.20 14.88 19.51
N ILE A 105 0.84 14.56 18.72
CA ILE A 105 1.49 15.50 17.80
C ILE A 105 1.23 15.16 16.33
N ALA A 106 0.35 14.18 16.05
CA ALA A 106 0.08 13.67 14.69
C ALA A 106 -1.42 13.63 14.32
N GLN A 107 -2.27 14.36 15.05
CA GLN A 107 -3.73 14.33 14.85
C GLN A 107 -4.17 14.69 13.42
N GLY A 108 -3.48 15.62 12.74
CA GLY A 108 -3.82 15.99 11.36
C GLY A 108 -3.67 14.80 10.40
N THR A 109 -2.53 14.13 10.42
CA THR A 109 -2.27 12.93 9.61
C THR A 109 -3.23 11.80 9.97
N LEU A 110 -3.48 11.57 11.26
CA LEU A 110 -4.39 10.52 11.72
C LEU A 110 -5.83 10.77 11.29
N GLN A 111 -6.27 12.03 11.31
CA GLN A 111 -7.59 12.41 10.79
C GLN A 111 -7.66 12.16 9.27
N VAL A 112 -6.66 12.57 8.49
CA VAL A 112 -6.61 12.30 7.04
C VAL A 112 -6.73 10.79 6.75
N ILE A 113 -6.02 9.95 7.51
CA ILE A 113 -6.12 8.49 7.38
C ILE A 113 -7.53 7.99 7.74
N PHE A 114 -8.13 8.52 8.80
CA PHE A 114 -9.51 8.16 9.20
C PHE A 114 -10.54 8.55 8.14
N GLU A 115 -10.41 9.73 7.54
CA GLU A 115 -11.27 10.19 6.44
C GLU A 115 -11.07 9.34 5.18
N TYR A 116 -9.83 8.97 4.84
CA TYR A 116 -9.54 8.02 3.77
C TYR A 116 -10.23 6.66 4.01
N GLN A 117 -10.09 6.09 5.21
CA GLN A 117 -10.75 4.84 5.56
C GLN A 117 -12.28 4.96 5.42
N THR A 118 -12.85 6.07 5.87
CA THR A 118 -14.28 6.36 5.77
C THR A 118 -14.72 6.44 4.30
N MET A 119 -13.94 7.12 3.46
CA MET A 119 -14.19 7.21 2.02
C MET A 119 -14.20 5.83 1.36
N ILE A 120 -13.17 5.01 1.60
CA ILE A 120 -13.07 3.66 1.04
C ILE A 120 -14.21 2.76 1.53
N ALA A 121 -14.51 2.76 2.83
CA ALA A 121 -15.61 1.97 3.39
C ALA A 121 -16.95 2.34 2.73
N ARG A 122 -17.23 3.64 2.55
CA ARG A 122 -18.46 4.13 1.90
C ARG A 122 -18.52 3.79 0.41
N LEU A 123 -17.43 3.98 -0.34
CA LEU A 123 -17.38 3.65 -1.78
C LEU A 123 -17.59 2.15 -2.02
N THR A 124 -17.00 1.31 -1.15
CA THR A 124 -17.04 -0.16 -1.31
C THR A 124 -18.27 -0.81 -0.66
N GLY A 125 -19.04 -0.06 0.13
CA GLY A 125 -20.19 -0.57 0.88
C GLY A 125 -19.80 -1.51 2.03
N GLN A 126 -18.59 -1.34 2.57
CA GLN A 126 -17.99 -2.15 3.64
C GLN A 126 -18.02 -1.42 4.98
N ASP A 127 -17.78 -2.17 6.07
CA ASP A 127 -17.90 -1.62 7.42
C ASP A 127 -16.60 -0.93 7.87
N VAL A 128 -15.44 -1.49 7.49
CA VAL A 128 -14.12 -0.96 7.83
C VAL A 128 -13.18 -1.05 6.63
N ALA A 129 -12.34 -0.02 6.47
CA ALA A 129 -11.16 -0.03 5.59
C ALA A 129 -9.89 0.22 6.39
N ASN A 130 -8.76 -0.32 5.91
CA ASN A 130 -7.45 -0.10 6.52
C ASN A 130 -6.80 1.21 6.04
N ALA A 131 -5.64 1.55 6.61
CA ALA A 131 -4.85 2.73 6.25
C ALA A 131 -3.88 2.45 5.08
N SER A 132 -4.40 1.85 4.01
CA SER A 132 -3.73 1.47 2.75
C SER A 132 -2.95 0.15 2.72
N MET A 133 -2.63 -0.25 1.49
CA MET A 133 -1.76 -1.34 1.05
C MET A 133 -0.75 -0.80 0.03
N TYR A 134 0.29 -1.56 -0.30
CA TYR A 134 1.33 -1.11 -1.24
C TYR A 134 0.80 -0.85 -2.66
N CYS A 135 -0.08 -1.72 -3.15
CA CYS A 135 -0.73 -1.62 -4.46
C CYS A 135 -1.90 -2.62 -4.53
N GLY A 136 -2.74 -2.52 -5.55
CA GLY A 136 -3.89 -3.41 -5.71
C GLY A 136 -3.54 -4.91 -5.78
N SER A 137 -2.39 -5.29 -6.36
CA SER A 137 -2.01 -6.71 -6.50
C SER A 137 -1.64 -7.36 -5.18
N THR A 138 -0.92 -6.63 -4.32
CA THR A 138 -0.59 -7.09 -2.95
C THR A 138 -1.81 -7.04 -2.04
N ALA A 139 -2.73 -6.08 -2.24
CA ALA A 139 -4.01 -6.05 -1.54
C ALA A 139 -4.88 -7.29 -1.85
N LEU A 140 -4.91 -7.74 -3.11
CA LEU A 140 -5.58 -8.98 -3.51
C LEU A 140 -4.96 -10.21 -2.84
N ALA A 141 -3.63 -10.31 -2.84
CA ALA A 141 -2.94 -11.42 -2.21
C ALA A 141 -3.26 -11.48 -0.71
N GLU A 142 -3.23 -10.35 -0.01
CA GLU A 142 -3.60 -10.29 1.41
C GLU A 142 -5.08 -10.60 1.66
N ALA A 143 -5.98 -10.30 0.70
CA ALA A 143 -7.39 -10.65 0.81
C ALA A 143 -7.59 -12.17 0.78
N ALA A 144 -6.86 -12.85 -0.12
CA ALA A 144 -6.84 -14.31 -0.17
C ALA A 144 -6.26 -14.91 1.11
N LEU A 145 -5.12 -14.41 1.59
CA LEU A 145 -4.50 -14.89 2.84
C LEU A 145 -5.39 -14.66 4.06
N MET A 146 -6.06 -13.50 4.13
CA MET A 146 -7.04 -13.21 5.17
C MET A 146 -8.21 -14.19 5.12
N ALA A 147 -8.74 -14.50 3.93
CA ALA A 147 -9.80 -15.49 3.79
C ALA A 147 -9.36 -16.89 4.20
N MET A 148 -8.13 -17.30 3.87
CA MET A 148 -7.55 -18.56 4.31
C MET A 148 -7.44 -18.64 5.84
N ARG A 149 -7.00 -17.55 6.51
CA ARG A 149 -6.95 -17.48 7.99
C ARG A 149 -8.33 -17.58 8.63
N VAL A 150 -9.34 -16.92 8.04
CA VAL A 150 -10.71 -16.90 8.57
C VAL A 150 -11.38 -18.27 8.43
N THR A 151 -11.28 -18.88 7.25
CA THR A 151 -11.96 -20.14 6.91
C THR A 151 -11.17 -21.38 7.33
N LYS A 152 -9.86 -21.22 7.59
CA LYS A 152 -8.89 -22.31 7.81
C LYS A 152 -8.81 -23.28 6.63
N ARG A 153 -8.99 -22.76 5.42
CA ARG A 153 -8.95 -23.47 4.14
C ARG A 153 -7.86 -22.87 3.25
N SER A 154 -7.40 -23.62 2.26
CA SER A 154 -6.23 -23.25 1.47
C SER A 154 -6.48 -23.08 -0.04
N LYS A 155 -7.68 -23.40 -0.52
CA LYS A 155 -8.06 -23.27 -1.93
C LYS A 155 -8.68 -21.90 -2.22
N VAL A 156 -8.19 -21.24 -3.26
CA VAL A 156 -8.67 -19.94 -3.76
C VAL A 156 -9.18 -20.13 -5.18
N VAL A 157 -10.37 -19.59 -5.46
CA VAL A 157 -11.03 -19.73 -6.78
C VAL A 157 -11.13 -18.36 -7.46
N ILE A 158 -10.75 -18.28 -8.73
CA ILE A 158 -10.97 -17.13 -9.59
C ILE A 158 -12.32 -17.31 -10.30
N GLY A 159 -13.26 -16.39 -10.03
CA GLY A 159 -14.63 -16.45 -10.54
C GLY A 159 -14.89 -15.67 -11.82
N ALA A 160 -14.02 -14.71 -12.18
CA ALA A 160 -14.11 -13.87 -13.37
C ALA A 160 -12.70 -13.52 -13.90
N PRO A 161 -12.53 -13.07 -15.16
CA PRO A 161 -11.23 -12.69 -15.70
C PRO A 161 -10.48 -11.71 -14.81
N LEU A 162 -9.33 -12.13 -14.31
CA LEU A 162 -8.49 -11.37 -13.40
C LEU A 162 -7.34 -10.71 -14.15
N HIS A 163 -6.89 -9.56 -13.67
CA HIS A 163 -5.67 -8.92 -14.15
C HIS A 163 -4.48 -9.90 -14.12
N PRO A 164 -3.78 -10.15 -15.25
CA PRO A 164 -2.75 -11.19 -15.34
C PRO A 164 -1.62 -11.04 -14.31
N GLN A 165 -1.09 -9.84 -14.16
CA GLN A 165 -0.02 -9.55 -13.18
C GLN A 165 -0.52 -9.68 -11.73
N TYR A 166 -1.80 -9.40 -11.44
CA TYR A 166 -2.34 -9.59 -10.10
C TYR A 166 -2.49 -11.09 -9.79
N ARG A 167 -2.84 -11.88 -10.82
CA ARG A 167 -2.85 -13.35 -10.72
C ARG A 167 -1.45 -13.91 -10.46
N GLU A 168 -0.42 -13.39 -11.11
CA GLU A 168 0.98 -13.79 -10.88
C GLU A 168 1.45 -13.47 -9.46
N VAL A 169 1.13 -12.27 -8.95
CA VAL A 169 1.43 -11.89 -7.56
C VAL A 169 0.67 -12.77 -6.58
N LEU A 170 -0.62 -13.02 -6.81
CA LEU A 170 -1.42 -13.92 -5.99
C LEU A 170 -0.83 -15.34 -5.97
N GLY A 171 -0.49 -15.89 -7.13
CA GLY A 171 0.14 -17.20 -7.24
C GLY A 171 1.48 -17.27 -6.50
N SER A 172 2.30 -16.22 -6.61
CA SER A 172 3.58 -16.12 -5.90
C SER A 172 3.42 -16.08 -4.38
N TYR A 173 2.42 -15.37 -3.86
CA TYR A 173 2.12 -15.35 -2.42
C TYR A 173 1.62 -16.71 -1.93
N LEU A 174 0.66 -17.30 -2.64
CA LEU A 174 0.09 -18.62 -2.30
C LEU A 174 1.17 -19.72 -2.33
N GLY A 175 2.10 -19.65 -3.29
CA GLY A 175 3.21 -20.61 -3.41
C GLY A 175 4.12 -20.73 -2.19
N ASN A 176 4.09 -19.75 -1.26
CA ASN A 176 4.81 -19.82 0.02
C ASN A 176 4.08 -20.66 1.08
N PHE A 177 2.84 -21.09 0.83
CA PHE A 177 2.02 -21.85 1.77
C PHE A 177 1.75 -23.25 1.23
N GLU A 178 2.24 -24.26 1.94
CA GLU A 178 2.05 -25.65 1.58
C GLU A 178 0.55 -26.02 1.54
N GLY A 179 0.13 -26.74 0.49
CA GLY A 179 -1.26 -27.13 0.29
C GLY A 179 -2.19 -26.01 -0.17
N SER A 180 -1.68 -24.82 -0.47
CA SER A 180 -2.47 -23.79 -1.15
C SER A 180 -2.75 -24.18 -2.60
N ALA A 181 -3.91 -23.77 -3.11
CA ALA A 181 -4.29 -24.02 -4.49
C ALA A 181 -4.97 -22.78 -5.08
N LEU A 182 -4.61 -22.43 -6.31
CA LEU A 182 -5.29 -21.41 -7.10
C LEU A 182 -5.94 -22.08 -8.30
N SER A 183 -7.27 -22.01 -8.40
CA SER A 183 -8.02 -22.60 -9.51
C SER A 183 -9.02 -21.63 -10.11
N GLU A 184 -9.52 -21.94 -11.30
CA GLU A 184 -10.66 -21.25 -11.92
C GLU A 184 -11.93 -22.08 -11.75
N GLY A 185 -13.09 -21.41 -11.80
CA GLY A 185 -14.38 -22.08 -11.87
C GLY A 185 -15.19 -21.99 -10.58
N GLU A 186 -15.69 -23.13 -10.11
CA GLU A 186 -16.68 -23.19 -9.03
C GLU A 186 -16.04 -23.51 -7.67
N PRO A 187 -16.50 -22.86 -6.57
CA PRO A 187 -16.05 -23.20 -5.23
C PRO A 187 -16.63 -24.54 -4.76
N ASP A 188 -15.93 -25.15 -3.82
CA ASP A 188 -16.32 -26.35 -3.07
C ASP A 188 -16.13 -26.13 -1.56
N GLU A 189 -16.39 -27.15 -0.74
CA GLU A 189 -16.28 -27.05 0.73
C GLU A 189 -14.85 -26.84 1.23
N GLN A 190 -13.83 -27.03 0.37
CA GLN A 190 -12.42 -26.75 0.68
C GLN A 190 -12.00 -25.34 0.25
N THR A 191 -12.89 -24.58 -0.40
CA THR A 191 -12.59 -23.24 -0.90
C THR A 191 -12.65 -22.21 0.23
N ALA A 192 -11.57 -21.45 0.38
CA ALA A 192 -11.42 -20.34 1.31
C ALA A 192 -12.14 -19.09 0.80
N CYS A 193 -11.93 -18.76 -0.48
CA CYS A 193 -12.60 -17.64 -1.11
C CYS A 193 -12.76 -17.78 -2.62
N VAL A 194 -13.73 -17.04 -3.14
CA VAL A 194 -13.90 -16.75 -4.55
C VAL A 194 -13.53 -15.29 -4.80
N ILE A 195 -12.61 -15.06 -5.74
CA ILE A 195 -12.15 -13.75 -6.17
C ILE A 195 -12.88 -13.36 -7.46
N VAL A 196 -13.48 -12.17 -7.45
CA VAL A 196 -14.14 -11.58 -8.62
C VAL A 196 -13.59 -10.18 -8.84
N GLN A 197 -12.97 -9.94 -10.00
CA GLN A 197 -12.63 -8.58 -10.41
C GLN A 197 -13.84 -7.93 -11.10
N SER A 198 -14.17 -6.68 -10.76
CA SER A 198 -15.25 -5.95 -11.40
C SER A 198 -15.01 -4.43 -11.41
N PRO A 199 -14.92 -3.76 -12.58
CA PRO A 199 -14.87 -4.37 -13.91
C PRO A 199 -13.72 -5.36 -14.06
N ASP A 200 -13.94 -6.45 -14.78
CA ASP A 200 -12.92 -7.45 -15.04
C ASP A 200 -11.80 -6.90 -15.94
N PHE A 201 -10.76 -7.71 -16.20
CA PHE A 201 -9.61 -7.25 -16.97
C PHE A 201 -9.97 -6.73 -18.38
N PHE A 202 -11.08 -7.20 -18.95
CA PHE A 202 -11.57 -6.78 -20.26
C PHE A 202 -12.57 -5.61 -20.19
N GLY A 203 -12.82 -5.07 -19.00
CA GLY A 203 -13.72 -3.94 -18.76
C GLY A 203 -15.17 -4.32 -18.54
N THR A 204 -15.49 -5.60 -18.32
CA THR A 204 -16.88 -6.04 -18.09
C THR A 204 -17.27 -5.86 -16.63
N PRO A 205 -18.31 -5.07 -16.30
CA PRO A 205 -18.85 -5.00 -14.95
C PRO A 205 -19.66 -6.27 -14.63
N HIS A 206 -19.60 -6.73 -13.38
CA HIS A 206 -20.25 -7.96 -12.95
C HIS A 206 -21.24 -7.73 -11.80
N LYS A 207 -22.36 -8.48 -11.81
CA LYS A 207 -23.27 -8.60 -10.66
C LYS A 207 -22.85 -9.75 -9.76
N TYR A 208 -22.88 -9.56 -8.45
CA TYR A 208 -22.24 -10.49 -7.51
C TYR A 208 -23.11 -11.66 -7.03
N ASP A 209 -24.43 -11.62 -7.29
CA ASP A 209 -25.42 -12.53 -6.68
C ASP A 209 -25.09 -14.02 -6.89
N LYS A 210 -24.61 -14.38 -8.09
CA LYS A 210 -24.22 -15.76 -8.44
C LYS A 210 -23.08 -16.27 -7.56
N TRP A 211 -22.04 -15.47 -7.34
CA TRP A 211 -20.89 -15.88 -6.53
C TRP A 211 -21.21 -15.79 -5.04
N ARG A 212 -22.00 -14.80 -4.61
CA ARG A 212 -22.49 -14.69 -3.24
C ARG A 212 -23.23 -15.95 -2.82
N LYS A 213 -24.21 -16.39 -3.62
CA LYS A 213 -24.98 -17.62 -3.36
C LYS A 213 -24.08 -18.84 -3.18
N LYS A 214 -23.08 -19.01 -4.05
CA LYS A 214 -22.15 -20.15 -3.99
C LYS A 214 -21.21 -20.09 -2.79
N CYS A 215 -20.77 -18.89 -2.43
CA CYS A 215 -20.00 -18.67 -1.22
C CYS A 215 -20.83 -19.02 0.02
N ASP A 216 -22.12 -18.70 0.03
CA ASP A 216 -23.03 -19.06 1.14
C ASP A 216 -23.27 -20.57 1.21
N GLU A 217 -23.39 -21.25 0.07
CA GLU A 217 -23.57 -22.71 0.00
C GLU A 217 -22.34 -23.49 0.47
N THR A 218 -21.12 -22.99 0.19
CA THR A 218 -19.84 -23.68 0.49
C THR A 218 -19.16 -23.18 1.77
N GLY A 219 -19.60 -22.05 2.31
CA GLY A 219 -18.93 -21.32 3.39
C GLY A 219 -17.65 -20.59 2.97
N ALA A 220 -17.38 -20.47 1.67
CA ALA A 220 -16.29 -19.63 1.16
C ALA A 220 -16.59 -18.14 1.35
N LEU A 221 -15.55 -17.30 1.36
CA LEU A 221 -15.72 -15.83 1.37
C LEU A 221 -15.76 -15.26 -0.05
N LEU A 222 -16.55 -14.22 -0.25
CA LEU A 222 -16.53 -13.46 -1.50
C LEU A 222 -15.52 -12.30 -1.39
N VAL A 223 -14.50 -12.32 -2.24
CA VAL A 223 -13.52 -11.25 -2.39
C VAL A 223 -13.78 -10.52 -3.70
N VAL A 224 -13.98 -9.20 -3.65
CA VAL A 224 -14.11 -8.37 -4.85
C VAL A 224 -12.89 -7.50 -5.04
N LEU A 225 -12.30 -7.56 -6.24
CA LEU A 225 -11.18 -6.72 -6.66
C LEU A 225 -11.69 -5.57 -7.55
N ILE A 226 -11.30 -4.34 -7.21
CA ILE A 226 -11.57 -3.14 -8.01
C ILE A 226 -10.25 -2.52 -8.45
N THR A 227 -9.89 -2.66 -9.73
CA THR A 227 -8.64 -2.07 -10.27
C THR A 227 -8.80 -0.61 -10.69
N GLU A 228 -10.03 -0.11 -10.74
CA GLU A 228 -10.36 1.28 -11.08
C GLU A 228 -11.46 1.78 -10.13
N ILE A 229 -11.07 2.40 -9.01
CA ILE A 229 -11.99 2.79 -7.95
C ILE A 229 -13.00 3.88 -8.36
N VAL A 230 -12.68 4.72 -9.36
CA VAL A 230 -13.61 5.73 -9.89
C VAL A 230 -14.82 5.07 -10.55
N SER A 231 -14.70 3.81 -10.99
CA SER A 231 -15.85 3.04 -11.50
C SER A 231 -16.99 2.90 -10.47
N LEU A 232 -16.69 2.95 -9.16
CA LEU A 232 -17.69 2.89 -8.08
C LEU A 232 -18.51 4.18 -7.95
N GLY A 233 -18.14 5.26 -8.66
CA GLY A 233 -19.01 6.43 -8.80
C GLY A 233 -20.21 6.19 -9.72
N LEU A 234 -20.14 5.16 -10.56
CA LEU A 234 -21.21 4.77 -11.50
C LEU A 234 -21.81 3.40 -11.16
N LEU A 235 -20.97 2.44 -10.81
CA LEU A 235 -21.37 1.07 -10.53
C LEU A 235 -21.84 0.92 -9.07
N PRO A 236 -22.78 0.00 -8.79
CA PRO A 236 -23.17 -0.28 -7.42
C PRO A 236 -21.96 -0.77 -6.60
N SER A 237 -21.85 -0.30 -5.37
CA SER A 237 -20.82 -0.75 -4.44
C SER A 237 -20.89 -2.29 -4.26
N PRO A 238 -19.76 -3.00 -4.17
CA PRO A 238 -19.70 -4.44 -3.90
C PRO A 238 -20.05 -4.81 -2.45
N ALA A 239 -21.18 -4.31 -1.95
CA ALA A 239 -21.60 -4.51 -0.56
C ALA A 239 -21.81 -6.00 -0.23
N GLN A 240 -22.21 -6.85 -1.18
CA GLN A 240 -22.38 -8.29 -0.91
C GLN A 240 -21.06 -9.04 -0.63
N ALA A 241 -19.90 -8.41 -0.91
CA ALA A 241 -18.59 -8.99 -0.65
C ALA A 241 -18.26 -9.02 0.86
N ASP A 242 -17.49 -10.03 1.26
CA ASP A 242 -16.92 -10.13 2.60
C ASP A 242 -15.65 -9.26 2.73
N ILE A 243 -14.89 -9.17 1.64
CA ILE A 243 -13.65 -8.38 1.51
C ILE A 243 -13.67 -7.68 0.16
N VAL A 244 -13.31 -6.40 0.13
CA VAL A 244 -13.12 -5.62 -1.09
C VAL A 244 -11.71 -5.03 -1.06
N CYS A 245 -10.96 -5.20 -2.13
CA CYS A 245 -9.61 -4.68 -2.24
C CYS A 245 -9.36 -4.12 -3.64
N GLY A 246 -8.25 -3.42 -3.82
CA GLY A 246 -7.87 -2.98 -5.16
C GLY A 246 -6.98 -1.76 -5.17
N GLU A 247 -7.07 -1.02 -6.27
CA GLU A 247 -6.20 0.10 -6.58
C GLU A 247 -6.98 1.42 -6.60
N ALA A 248 -6.41 2.44 -5.98
CA ALA A 248 -6.98 3.79 -5.89
C ALA A 248 -6.11 4.85 -6.55
N GLN A 249 -5.18 4.46 -7.43
CA GLN A 249 -4.34 5.36 -8.24
C GLN A 249 -5.15 6.46 -8.94
N SER A 250 -6.35 6.14 -9.44
CA SER A 250 -7.22 7.07 -10.15
C SER A 250 -7.81 8.19 -9.27
N ILE A 251 -7.58 8.18 -7.96
CA ILE A 251 -7.96 9.26 -7.04
C ILE A 251 -6.77 10.22 -6.85
N GLY A 252 -6.30 10.79 -7.96
CA GLY A 252 -5.34 11.89 -7.95
C GLY A 252 -3.88 11.48 -7.72
N LEU A 253 -3.50 10.23 -8.02
CA LEU A 253 -2.09 9.81 -8.04
C LEU A 253 -1.56 9.70 -9.48
N PRO A 254 -0.33 10.15 -9.76
CA PRO A 254 0.25 9.99 -11.08
C PRO A 254 0.48 8.51 -11.41
N MET A 255 0.56 8.18 -12.71
CA MET A 255 0.84 6.79 -13.12
C MET A 255 2.23 6.32 -12.68
N GLY A 256 3.21 7.22 -12.58
CA GLY A 256 4.50 6.96 -11.92
C GLY A 256 5.31 5.79 -12.50
N PHE A 257 5.03 5.37 -13.74
CA PHE A 257 5.62 4.16 -14.34
C PHE A 257 5.50 2.91 -13.42
N GLY A 258 4.37 2.79 -12.71
CA GLY A 258 4.06 1.66 -11.82
C GLY A 258 3.93 2.02 -10.33
N GLY A 259 4.28 3.25 -9.91
CA GLY A 259 4.08 3.67 -8.52
C GLY A 259 4.78 4.97 -8.12
N PRO A 260 4.63 5.40 -6.85
CA PRO A 260 3.85 4.75 -5.80
C PRO A 260 2.34 4.93 -6.04
N HIS A 261 1.61 3.82 -5.96
CA HIS A 261 0.14 3.78 -6.06
C HIS A 261 -0.49 3.54 -4.69
N LEU A 262 -1.82 3.37 -4.64
CA LEU A 262 -2.59 3.27 -3.41
C LEU A 262 -3.45 2.02 -3.43
N GLY A 263 -2.86 0.92 -2.94
CA GLY A 263 -3.65 -0.26 -2.63
C GLY A 263 -4.65 0.06 -1.52
N PHE A 264 -5.91 -0.36 -1.66
CA PHE A 264 -6.93 -0.24 -0.62
C PHE A 264 -7.45 -1.61 -0.19
N PHE A 265 -7.92 -1.69 1.05
CA PHE A 265 -8.46 -2.91 1.63
C PHE A 265 -9.61 -2.59 2.59
N ALA A 266 -10.76 -3.21 2.36
CA ALA A 266 -11.96 -3.06 3.17
C ALA A 266 -12.65 -4.41 3.40
N CYS A 267 -13.34 -4.56 4.53
CA CYS A 267 -14.07 -5.78 4.84
C CYS A 267 -15.22 -5.54 5.82
N ARG A 268 -15.95 -6.62 6.08
CA ARG A 268 -16.95 -6.67 7.16
C ARG A 268 -16.32 -6.58 8.55
N GLU A 269 -17.01 -5.94 9.49
CA GLU A 269 -16.51 -5.70 10.86
C GLU A 269 -16.15 -7.01 11.59
N LYS A 270 -16.91 -8.09 11.34
CA LYS A 270 -16.63 -9.43 11.90
C LYS A 270 -15.22 -9.95 11.58
N TYR A 271 -14.56 -9.44 10.53
CA TYR A 271 -13.22 -9.84 10.13
C TYR A 271 -12.11 -8.85 10.53
N LEU A 272 -12.45 -7.78 11.23
CA LEU A 272 -11.54 -6.69 11.61
C LEU A 272 -10.23 -7.17 12.26
N ARG A 273 -10.30 -8.21 13.09
CA ARG A 273 -9.11 -8.77 13.77
C ARG A 273 -8.12 -9.47 12.84
N GLN A 274 -8.52 -9.80 11.62
CA GLN A 274 -7.69 -10.45 10.60
C GLN A 274 -7.22 -9.50 9.49
N MET A 275 -7.68 -8.25 9.53
CA MET A 275 -7.38 -7.21 8.54
C MET A 275 -5.87 -6.90 8.52
N PRO A 276 -5.25 -6.83 7.33
CA PRO A 276 -3.85 -6.46 7.18
C PRO A 276 -3.63 -4.96 7.37
N GLY A 277 -2.39 -4.60 7.74
CA GLY A 277 -1.97 -3.21 7.82
C GLY A 277 -2.53 -2.42 9.00
N ARG A 278 -2.22 -1.12 8.98
CA ARG A 278 -2.60 -0.17 10.02
C ARG A 278 -4.08 0.16 9.95
N LEU A 279 -4.64 0.54 11.09
CA LEU A 279 -6.01 1.01 11.19
C LEU A 279 -6.03 2.23 12.10
N CYS A 280 -6.55 3.35 11.60
CA CYS A 280 -6.85 4.53 12.41
C CYS A 280 -8.24 4.41 13.02
N GLY A 281 -8.34 4.67 14.32
CA GLY A 281 -9.59 4.69 15.07
C GLY A 281 -9.80 6.02 15.78
N MET A 282 -11.06 6.38 15.98
CA MET A 282 -11.48 7.53 16.76
C MET A 282 -11.59 7.15 18.25
N THR A 283 -11.05 7.99 19.13
CA THR A 283 -11.03 7.80 20.58
C THR A 283 -11.22 9.13 21.32
N LYS A 284 -11.09 9.14 22.65
CA LYS A 284 -11.07 10.34 23.50
C LYS A 284 -9.74 10.48 24.24
N ASP A 285 -9.28 11.71 24.41
CA ASP A 285 -8.12 12.03 25.26
C ASP A 285 -8.48 12.07 26.75
N ALA A 286 -7.51 12.44 27.59
CA ALA A 286 -7.68 12.56 29.04
C ALA A 286 -8.73 13.62 29.47
N ASP A 287 -8.98 14.63 28.62
CA ASP A 287 -9.99 15.68 28.85
C ASP A 287 -11.35 15.32 28.22
N GLY A 288 -11.49 14.12 27.65
CA GLY A 288 -12.71 13.65 26.98
C GLY A 288 -12.91 14.22 25.57
N ARG A 289 -11.93 14.92 25.01
CA ARG A 289 -11.99 15.48 23.65
C ARG A 289 -11.74 14.39 22.62
N ARG A 290 -12.40 14.49 21.47
CA ARG A 290 -12.19 13.54 20.35
C ARG A 290 -10.76 13.64 19.83
N GLY A 291 -10.13 12.48 19.64
CA GLY A 291 -8.86 12.32 18.95
C GLY A 291 -8.83 11.05 18.10
N TYR A 292 -7.76 10.88 17.35
CA TYR A 292 -7.52 9.75 16.47
C TYR A 292 -6.22 9.05 16.87
N VAL A 293 -6.17 7.72 16.74
CA VAL A 293 -4.99 6.90 17.07
C VAL A 293 -4.88 5.73 16.10
N LEU A 294 -3.67 5.22 15.88
CA LEU A 294 -3.52 3.88 15.34
C LEU A 294 -4.00 2.88 16.40
N THR A 295 -4.87 1.96 15.99
CA THR A 295 -5.54 1.01 16.88
C THR A 295 -5.42 -0.43 16.39
N LEU A 296 -5.70 -1.37 17.29
CA LEU A 296 -5.57 -2.81 17.04
C LEU A 296 -4.18 -3.21 16.53
N SER A 297 -3.12 -2.53 16.97
CA SER A 297 -1.75 -2.76 16.52
C SER A 297 -1.19 -4.13 16.92
N THR A 298 -1.88 -4.87 17.80
CA THR A 298 -1.55 -6.27 18.12
C THR A 298 -1.69 -7.21 16.92
N ARG A 299 -2.26 -6.75 15.80
CA ARG A 299 -2.27 -7.47 14.52
C ARG A 299 -0.96 -7.31 13.74
N GLU A 300 -0.19 -6.27 14.03
CA GLU A 300 0.91 -5.83 13.18
C GLU A 300 2.26 -6.45 13.58
N GLN A 301 3.18 -6.49 12.62
CA GLN A 301 4.48 -7.16 12.75
C GLN A 301 5.32 -6.71 13.95
N HIS A 302 5.22 -5.43 14.35
CA HIS A 302 6.03 -4.87 15.45
C HIS A 302 5.62 -5.41 16.82
N ILE A 303 4.43 -6.00 16.92
CA ILE A 303 3.94 -6.68 18.13
C ILE A 303 3.90 -8.20 17.90
N ARG A 304 3.28 -8.63 16.80
CA ARG A 304 2.89 -10.03 16.58
C ARG A 304 3.93 -10.88 15.86
N ARG A 305 4.87 -10.25 15.14
CA ARG A 305 5.99 -10.88 14.42
C ARG A 305 5.50 -11.98 13.46
N ASP A 306 5.78 -13.25 13.77
CA ASP A 306 5.53 -14.43 12.94
C ASP A 306 4.11 -15.01 13.07
N LYS A 307 3.30 -14.54 14.04
CA LYS A 307 1.97 -15.09 14.33
C LYS A 307 0.86 -14.47 13.50
#